data_AF-A0A7Y1TF83-F1
#
_entry.id   AF-A0A7Y1TF83-F1
#
_cell.length_a   1.000
_cell.length_b   1.000
_cell.length_c   1.000
_cell.angle_alpha   90.00
_cell.angle_beta   90.00
_cell.angle_gamma   90.00
#
_symmetry.space_group_name_H-M   'P 1'
#
loop_
_entity.id
_entity.type
_entity.pdbx_description
1 polymer ?
#
loop_
_entity_poly.entity_id
_entity_poly.type
_entity_poly.pdbx_seq_one_letter_code
_entity_poly.pdbx_strand_id
1 'polypeptide(L)'
;MTAATDAGVDKAPLEDLMVAMDVVDTLRHRDLMVDRELDSDGRRQRLLARLREIYEAQGIEVTDAALQAGVDALEKNRFSYTPTPRGLSNKLARLYVSRGRWFKPLAGFLALIGLIWAVWLYTVELPEARLQAALPAKIEATHARIHAVSNDAAAKKQADRLRAQAKLALGAEDRRGAEELRGQLETLLRDLETSYEIRIVSRPNEISGVWRVPDLNPNARNYYLIVEAVTPAGKVIAIRVDNEEDGRTYERSKWGLRVDEETFEAMAADKRDDGIVQNDTVGIKQAGQLDPEYSVPTTGAAITDW
;
A
#
# COMPACT_ATOMS: atom_id res chain seq x y z
N MET A 1 94.69 8.66 63.15
CA MET A 1 95.19 7.35 62.72
C MET A 1 93.99 6.58 62.19
N THR A 2 93.61 6.76 60.93
CA THR A 2 94.05 6.02 59.72
C THR A 2 94.01 4.49 59.80
N ALA A 3 93.29 3.95 58.79
CA ALA A 3 93.45 2.65 58.15
C ALA A 3 92.94 1.43 58.95
N ALA A 4 92.43 0.35 58.34
CA ALA A 4 92.46 -0.06 56.95
C ALA A 4 91.25 -0.94 56.61
N THR A 5 90.83 -0.83 55.36
CA THR A 5 90.12 -1.81 54.56
C THR A 5 90.82 -3.16 54.56
N ASP A 6 90.03 -4.25 54.56
CA ASP A 6 90.43 -5.48 53.89
C ASP A 6 89.20 -6.14 53.25
N ALA A 7 89.40 -6.68 52.05
CA ALA A 7 88.40 -7.30 51.20
C ALA A 7 88.80 -8.75 50.97
N GLY A 8 87.87 -9.71 51.04
CA GLY A 8 88.09 -11.02 50.44
C GLY A 8 87.30 -12.21 51.01
N VAL A 9 86.29 -12.64 50.25
CA VAL A 9 85.98 -14.02 49.80
C VAL A 9 85.75 -15.17 50.80
N ASP A 10 84.65 -15.91 50.50
CA ASP A 10 84.27 -17.30 50.87
C ASP A 10 83.63 -17.63 52.22
N LYS A 11 82.36 -17.21 52.39
CA LYS A 11 81.41 -17.88 53.31
C LYS A 11 80.00 -18.09 52.72
N ALA A 12 79.90 -18.38 51.43
CA ALA A 12 78.65 -18.85 50.81
C ALA A 12 78.79 -20.22 50.10
N PRO A 13 79.11 -21.30 50.82
CA PRO A 13 78.82 -22.63 50.27
C PRO A 13 77.97 -23.55 51.17
N LEU A 14 77.59 -23.16 52.40
CA LEU A 14 76.87 -24.06 53.31
C LEU A 14 75.40 -23.70 53.52
N GLU A 15 75.06 -22.42 53.74
CA GLU A 15 73.67 -21.99 53.92
C GLU A 15 72.86 -22.11 52.63
N ASP A 16 73.41 -21.61 51.51
CA ASP A 16 72.78 -21.76 50.18
C ASP A 16 72.65 -23.23 49.75
N LEU A 17 73.60 -24.08 50.14
CA LEU A 17 73.58 -25.52 49.85
C LEU A 17 72.55 -26.26 50.72
N MET A 18 72.40 -25.85 51.98
CA MET A 18 71.38 -26.38 52.89
C MET A 18 69.96 -26.01 52.45
N VAL A 19 69.75 -24.76 52.01
CA VAL A 19 68.46 -24.32 51.45
C VAL A 19 68.17 -25.02 50.12
N ALA A 20 69.17 -25.18 49.25
CA ALA A 20 69.00 -25.94 48.01
C ALA A 20 68.67 -27.42 48.28
N MET A 21 69.28 -28.04 49.29
CA MET A 21 69.01 -29.43 49.68
C MET A 21 67.60 -29.61 50.25
N ASP A 22 67.11 -28.70 51.09
CA ASP A 22 65.73 -28.74 51.61
C ASP A 22 64.67 -28.58 50.50
N VAL A 23 64.93 -27.70 49.53
CA VAL A 23 64.09 -27.56 48.33
C VAL A 23 64.14 -28.83 47.47
N VAL A 24 65.31 -29.44 47.29
CA VAL A 24 65.45 -30.70 46.55
C VAL A 24 64.78 -31.86 47.28
N ASP A 25 64.87 -31.95 48.61
CA ASP A 25 64.21 -32.99 49.39
C ASP A 25 62.69 -32.82 49.40
N THR A 26 62.20 -31.59 49.48
CA THR A 26 60.76 -31.31 49.37
C THR A 26 60.23 -31.60 47.97
N LEU A 27 60.97 -31.28 46.90
CA LEU A 27 60.62 -31.66 45.53
C LEU A 27 60.67 -33.17 45.33
N ARG A 28 61.74 -33.84 45.78
CA ARG A 28 61.86 -35.29 45.72
C ARG A 28 60.74 -35.98 46.50
N HIS A 29 60.34 -35.45 47.64
CA HIS A 29 59.25 -36.00 48.43
C HIS A 29 57.88 -35.77 47.77
N ARG A 30 57.67 -34.60 47.15
CA ARG A 30 56.47 -34.32 46.34
C ARG A 30 56.40 -35.20 45.11
N ASP A 31 57.50 -35.38 44.37
CA ASP A 31 57.59 -36.24 43.20
C ASP A 31 57.34 -37.70 43.60
N LEU A 32 57.93 -38.18 44.71
CA LEU A 32 57.63 -39.53 45.23
C LEU A 32 56.17 -39.70 45.69
N MET A 33 55.53 -38.65 46.22
CA MET A 33 54.10 -38.67 46.56
C MET A 33 53.22 -38.60 45.31
N VAL A 34 53.56 -37.77 44.35
CA VAL A 34 52.87 -37.65 43.06
C VAL A 34 53.01 -38.94 42.28
N ASP A 35 54.20 -39.54 42.20
CA ASP A 35 54.42 -40.85 41.57
C ASP A 35 53.60 -41.93 42.27
N ARG A 36 53.52 -41.93 43.61
CA ARG A 36 52.67 -42.88 44.36
C ARG A 36 51.18 -42.69 44.11
N GLU A 37 50.74 -41.44 43.93
CA GLU A 37 49.34 -41.06 43.66
C GLU A 37 48.99 -41.04 42.16
N LEU A 38 49.98 -41.12 41.26
CA LEU A 38 49.81 -41.20 39.82
C LEU A 38 50.11 -42.60 39.30
N ASP A 39 50.74 -43.47 40.10
CA ASP A 39 50.97 -44.89 39.81
C ASP A 39 49.64 -45.61 39.58
N SER A 40 49.20 -45.59 38.32
CA SER A 40 48.02 -46.27 37.82
C SER A 40 48.18 -47.77 37.98
N ASP A 41 49.38 -48.28 37.76
CA ASP A 41 49.66 -49.71 37.64
C ASP A 41 49.69 -50.35 39.03
N GLY A 42 50.34 -49.72 40.01
CA GLY A 42 50.32 -50.19 41.40
C GLY A 42 48.95 -50.05 42.06
N ARG A 43 48.15 -49.03 41.73
CA ARG A 43 46.76 -48.95 42.19
C ARG A 43 45.89 -50.04 41.57
N ARG A 44 46.05 -50.30 40.28
CA ARG A 44 45.37 -51.38 39.57
C ARG A 44 45.70 -52.74 40.18
N GLN A 45 46.97 -52.99 40.48
CA GLN A 45 47.41 -54.23 41.13
C GLN A 45 46.85 -54.38 42.56
N ARG A 46 46.89 -53.31 43.37
CA ARG A 46 46.28 -53.32 44.72
C ARG A 46 44.77 -53.57 44.67
N LEU A 47 44.08 -52.98 43.68
CA LEU A 47 42.65 -53.19 43.46
C LEU A 47 42.35 -54.65 43.07
N LEU A 48 43.13 -55.23 42.14
CA LEU A 48 42.99 -56.64 41.74
C LEU A 48 43.25 -57.60 42.91
N ALA A 49 44.31 -57.36 43.68
CA ALA A 49 44.64 -58.16 44.85
C ALA A 49 43.52 -58.10 45.90
N ARG A 50 42.98 -56.91 46.15
CA ARG A 50 41.87 -56.74 47.10
C ARG A 50 40.57 -57.38 46.61
N LEU A 51 40.27 -57.29 45.31
CA LEU A 51 39.12 -57.97 44.72
C LEU A 51 39.26 -59.49 44.84
N ARG A 52 40.44 -60.03 44.55
CA ARG A 52 40.74 -61.46 44.68
C ARG A 52 40.52 -61.95 46.11
N GLU A 53 41.07 -61.26 47.10
CA GLU A 53 40.89 -61.57 48.54
C GLU A 53 39.40 -61.61 48.93
N ILE A 54 38.60 -60.67 48.43
CA ILE A 54 37.15 -60.59 48.74
C ILE A 54 36.38 -61.76 48.11
N TYR A 55 36.68 -62.13 46.86
CA TYR A 55 36.00 -63.24 46.18
C TYR A 55 36.41 -64.61 46.74
N GLU A 56 37.69 -64.78 47.08
CA GLU A 56 38.20 -65.98 47.77
C GLU A 56 37.53 -66.15 49.15
N ALA A 57 37.38 -65.06 49.92
CA ALA A 57 36.68 -65.09 51.21
C ALA A 57 35.18 -65.44 51.08
N GLN A 58 34.57 -65.22 49.91
CA GLN A 58 33.18 -65.56 49.62
C GLN A 58 33.03 -66.98 49.02
N GLY A 59 34.13 -67.72 48.86
CA GLY A 59 34.11 -69.08 48.33
C GLY A 59 33.78 -69.17 46.84
N ILE A 60 33.97 -68.09 46.08
CA ILE A 60 33.72 -68.03 44.64
C ILE A 60 35.07 -67.99 43.92
N GLU A 61 35.41 -69.04 43.16
CA GLU A 61 36.61 -69.05 42.35
C GLU A 61 36.42 -68.18 41.10
N VAL A 62 37.14 -67.06 41.03
CA VAL A 62 37.16 -66.17 39.87
C VAL A 62 38.54 -66.24 39.24
N THR A 63 38.59 -66.40 37.92
CA THR A 63 39.88 -66.44 37.19
C THR A 63 40.53 -65.05 37.15
N ASP A 64 41.86 -65.00 37.23
CA ASP A 64 42.61 -63.74 37.18
C ASP A 64 42.32 -62.92 35.91
N ALA A 65 42.06 -63.59 34.79
CA ALA A 65 41.63 -62.97 33.54
C ALA A 65 40.27 -62.25 33.66
N ALA A 66 39.31 -62.80 34.41
CA ALA A 66 38.01 -62.17 34.61
C ALA A 66 38.12 -60.92 35.50
N LEU A 67 38.97 -60.94 36.53
CA LEU A 67 39.23 -59.78 37.40
C LEU A 67 39.90 -58.64 36.61
N GLN A 68 40.90 -58.96 35.78
CA GLN A 68 41.56 -57.96 34.93
C GLN A 68 40.59 -57.34 33.91
N ALA A 69 39.77 -58.15 33.23
CA ALA A 69 38.78 -57.66 32.27
C ALA A 69 37.73 -56.73 32.92
N GLY A 70 37.33 -57.02 34.17
CA GLY A 70 36.41 -56.18 34.93
C GLY A 70 36.99 -54.80 35.26
N VAL A 71 38.25 -54.73 35.68
CA VAL A 71 38.93 -53.46 35.98
C VAL A 71 39.15 -52.64 34.69
N ASP A 72 39.51 -53.29 33.58
CA ASP A 72 39.65 -52.62 32.27
C ASP A 72 38.33 -51.99 31.79
N ALA A 73 37.20 -52.67 32.02
CA ALA A 73 35.88 -52.13 31.68
C ALA A 73 35.50 -50.92 32.54
N LEU A 74 35.91 -50.91 33.82
CA LEU A 74 35.69 -49.79 34.73
C LEU A 74 36.47 -48.55 34.29
N GLU A 75 37.75 -48.72 33.92
CA GLU A 75 38.62 -47.63 33.48
C GLU A 75 38.12 -46.98 32.18
N LYS A 76 37.70 -47.79 31.20
CA LYS A 76 37.19 -47.29 29.91
C LYS A 76 35.92 -46.44 30.03
N ASN A 77 35.06 -46.72 31.01
CA ASN A 77 33.79 -46.00 31.18
C ASN A 77 33.94 -44.68 31.97
N ARG A 78 35.04 -44.50 32.73
CA ARG A 78 35.23 -43.36 33.65
C ARG A 78 35.32 -41.99 32.97
N PHE A 79 35.68 -41.95 31.68
CA PHE A 79 35.85 -40.71 30.91
C PHE A 79 34.82 -40.51 29.79
N SER A 80 33.74 -41.29 29.81
CA SER A 80 32.67 -41.15 28.82
C SER A 80 31.73 -39.98 29.18
N TYR A 81 31.61 -38.99 28.28
CA TYR A 81 30.60 -37.95 28.42
C TYR A 81 29.25 -38.47 27.92
N THR A 82 28.25 -38.54 28.81
CA THR A 82 26.87 -38.82 28.42
C THR A 82 26.14 -37.52 28.12
N PRO A 83 25.84 -37.18 26.84
CA PRO A 83 25.09 -35.98 26.53
C PRO A 83 23.66 -36.06 27.10
N THR A 84 23.16 -34.94 27.63
CA THR A 84 21.74 -34.83 28.02
C THR A 84 20.80 -35.13 26.84
N PRO A 85 19.67 -35.82 27.07
CA PRO A 85 18.72 -36.17 26.01
C PRO A 85 18.20 -34.94 25.26
N ARG A 86 17.92 -35.11 23.96
CA ARG A 86 17.35 -34.06 23.11
C ARG A 86 15.87 -33.83 23.47
N GLY A 87 15.59 -32.96 24.44
CA GLY A 87 14.25 -32.51 24.80
C GLY A 87 13.88 -31.13 24.26
N LEU A 88 12.59 -30.76 24.33
CA LEU A 88 12.09 -29.43 23.97
C LEU A 88 12.76 -28.32 24.80
N SER A 89 12.99 -28.56 26.10
CA SER A 89 13.69 -27.63 26.99
C SER A 89 15.12 -27.35 26.54
N ASN A 90 15.84 -28.35 26.02
CA ASN A 90 17.21 -28.19 25.51
C ASN A 90 17.21 -27.35 24.21
N LYS A 91 16.22 -27.54 23.33
CA LYS A 91 16.04 -26.72 22.12
C LYS A 91 15.75 -25.26 22.47
N LEU A 92 14.85 -24.99 23.41
CA LEU A 92 14.53 -23.63 23.87
C LEU A 92 15.72 -22.99 24.57
N ALA A 93 16.46 -23.73 25.40
CA ALA A 93 17.68 -23.24 26.04
C ALA A 93 18.74 -22.86 25.00
N ARG A 94 18.99 -23.70 23.98
CA ARG A 94 19.91 -23.39 22.88
C ARG A 94 19.45 -22.19 22.05
N LEU A 95 18.15 -22.06 21.82
CA LEU A 95 17.57 -20.90 21.13
C LEU A 95 17.77 -19.62 21.95
N TYR A 96 17.54 -19.67 23.26
CA TYR A 96 17.76 -18.53 24.16
C TYR A 96 19.24 -18.16 24.29
N VAL A 97 20.16 -19.13 24.43
CA VAL A 97 21.60 -18.86 24.50
C VAL A 97 22.10 -18.21 23.20
N SER A 98 21.56 -18.61 22.06
CA SER A 98 21.89 -18.03 20.75
C SER A 98 21.14 -16.72 20.42
N ARG A 99 20.34 -16.16 21.35
CA ARG A 99 19.53 -14.93 21.14
C ARG A 99 20.29 -13.76 20.57
N GLY A 100 21.54 -13.56 20.98
CA GLY A 100 22.36 -12.45 20.47
C GLY A 100 22.62 -12.51 18.97
N ARG A 101 22.53 -13.71 18.37
CA ARG A 101 22.83 -13.96 16.95
C ARG A 101 21.58 -13.94 16.05
N TRP A 102 20.42 -14.33 16.56
CA TRP A 102 19.17 -14.36 15.76
C TRP A 102 18.20 -13.21 16.05
N PHE A 103 18.26 -12.57 17.23
CA PHE A 103 17.31 -11.52 17.58
C PHE A 103 17.47 -10.25 16.73
N LYS A 104 18.71 -9.82 16.43
CA LYS A 104 18.98 -8.61 15.64
C LYS A 104 18.37 -8.66 14.23
N PRO A 105 18.63 -9.70 13.39
CA PRO A 105 18.00 -9.78 12.07
C PRO A 105 16.49 -9.97 12.17
N LEU A 106 16.00 -10.73 13.17
CA LEU A 106 14.55 -10.90 13.35
C LEU A 106 13.85 -9.59 13.72
N ALA A 107 14.43 -8.82 14.64
CA ALA A 107 13.90 -7.52 15.02
C ALA A 107 13.90 -6.54 13.85
N GLY A 108 14.96 -6.53 13.03
CA GLY A 108 15.02 -5.74 11.80
C GLY A 108 13.96 -6.15 10.79
N PHE A 109 13.73 -7.46 10.62
CA PHE A 109 12.69 -7.98 9.74
C PHE A 109 11.27 -7.62 10.23
N LEU A 110 11.00 -7.76 11.53
CA LEU A 110 9.72 -7.35 12.11
C LEU A 110 9.50 -5.84 12.03
N ALA A 111 10.55 -5.04 12.24
CA ALA A 111 10.48 -3.59 12.05
C ALA A 111 10.17 -3.24 10.59
N LEU A 112 10.77 -3.93 9.62
CA LEU A 112 10.47 -3.73 8.20
C LEU A 112 9.01 -4.08 7.87
N ILE A 113 8.49 -5.20 8.38
CA ILE A 113 7.07 -5.57 8.22
C ILE A 113 6.18 -4.48 8.83
N GLY A 114 6.47 -4.04 10.05
CA GLY A 114 5.72 -2.97 10.71
C GLY A 114 5.75 -1.66 9.92
N LEU A 115 6.88 -1.35 9.29
CA LEU A 115 7.04 -0.16 8.45
C LEU A 115 6.25 -0.29 7.14
N ILE A 116 6.30 -1.44 6.46
CA ILE A 116 5.48 -1.72 5.28
C ILE A 116 3.99 -1.62 5.63
N TRP A 117 3.58 -2.18 6.76
CA TRP A 117 2.20 -2.12 7.23
C TRP A 117 1.78 -0.67 7.56
N ALA A 118 2.62 0.09 8.24
CA ALA A 118 2.37 1.51 8.52
C ALA A 118 2.30 2.35 7.25
N VAL A 119 3.16 2.09 6.25
CA VAL A 119 3.09 2.73 4.94
C VAL A 119 1.77 2.40 4.26
N TRP A 120 1.38 1.12 4.21
CA TRP A 120 0.13 0.68 3.60
C TRP A 120 -1.11 1.32 4.27
N LEU A 121 -1.14 1.34 5.61
CA LEU A 121 -2.19 2.05 6.38
C LEU A 121 -2.25 3.54 6.05
N TYR A 122 -1.09 4.19 5.97
CA TYR A 122 -0.99 5.62 5.73
C TYR A 122 -1.35 5.99 4.29
N THR A 123 -0.96 5.18 3.29
CA THR A 123 -1.16 5.50 1.88
C THR A 123 -2.51 5.05 1.33
N VAL A 124 -3.11 3.99 1.89
CA VAL A 124 -4.36 3.42 1.38
C VAL A 124 -5.51 3.72 2.34
N GLU A 125 -5.41 3.26 3.59
CA GLU A 125 -6.59 3.16 4.47
C GLU A 125 -7.00 4.50 5.11
N LEU A 126 -6.04 5.34 5.50
CA LEU A 126 -6.27 6.69 6.04
C LEU A 126 -6.87 7.69 5.02
N PRO A 127 -6.35 7.84 3.79
CA PRO A 127 -6.92 8.76 2.82
C PRO A 127 -8.26 8.25 2.30
N GLU A 128 -8.44 6.95 2.07
CA GLU A 128 -9.72 6.39 1.65
C GLU A 128 -10.81 6.59 2.72
N ALA A 129 -10.52 6.34 3.99
CA ALA A 129 -11.48 6.59 5.07
C ALA A 129 -11.90 8.07 5.17
N ARG A 130 -10.96 9.01 4.97
CA ARG A 130 -11.26 10.45 4.95
C ARG A 130 -12.08 10.87 3.72
N LEU A 131 -11.74 10.35 2.55
CA LEU A 131 -12.48 10.62 1.31
C LEU A 131 -13.90 10.04 1.38
N GLN A 132 -14.05 8.87 1.98
CA GLN A 132 -15.33 8.19 2.17
C GLN A 132 -16.19 8.89 3.22
N ALA A 133 -15.61 9.32 4.35
CA ALA A 133 -16.32 10.13 5.34
C ALA A 133 -16.74 11.51 4.79
N ALA A 134 -16.05 12.00 3.75
CA ALA A 134 -16.38 13.25 3.09
C ALA A 134 -17.49 13.12 2.04
N LEU A 135 -17.89 11.91 1.63
CA LEU A 135 -18.91 11.73 0.58
C LEU A 135 -20.26 12.38 0.93
N PRO A 136 -20.83 12.21 2.14
CA PRO A 136 -22.05 12.93 2.52
C PRO A 136 -21.88 14.44 2.47
N ALA A 137 -20.74 14.97 2.94
CA ALA A 137 -20.45 16.39 2.93
C ALA A 137 -20.32 16.95 1.50
N LYS A 138 -19.72 16.18 0.57
CA LYS A 138 -19.63 16.54 -0.85
C LYS A 138 -21.01 16.60 -1.51
N ILE A 139 -21.87 15.61 -1.26
CA ILE A 139 -23.24 15.59 -1.79
C ILE A 139 -24.01 16.84 -1.31
N GLU A 140 -23.94 17.16 -0.02
CA GLU A 140 -24.59 18.37 0.52
C GLU A 140 -23.99 19.66 -0.06
N ALA A 141 -22.66 19.74 -0.22
CA ALA A 141 -22.00 20.91 -0.78
C ALA A 141 -22.39 21.14 -2.26
N THR A 142 -22.40 20.08 -3.08
CA THR A 142 -22.83 20.17 -4.49
C THR A 142 -24.31 20.53 -4.59
N HIS A 143 -25.16 19.93 -3.76
CA HIS A 143 -26.58 20.27 -3.68
C HIS A 143 -26.81 21.74 -3.30
N ALA A 144 -26.13 22.23 -2.27
CA ALA A 144 -26.21 23.63 -1.86
C ALA A 144 -25.72 24.58 -2.95
N ARG A 145 -24.64 24.22 -3.65
CA ARG A 145 -24.13 25.02 -4.78
C ARG A 145 -25.15 25.08 -5.91
N ILE A 146 -25.77 23.97 -6.29
CA ILE A 146 -26.85 23.95 -7.30
C ILE A 146 -27.98 24.90 -6.91
N HIS A 147 -28.42 24.86 -5.64
CA HIS A 147 -29.48 25.77 -5.17
C HIS A 147 -29.06 27.25 -5.22
N ALA A 148 -27.79 27.54 -5.00
CA ALA A 148 -27.23 28.89 -5.05
C ALA A 148 -27.07 29.43 -6.47
N VAL A 149 -26.68 28.60 -7.45
CA VAL A 149 -26.51 29.03 -8.84
C VAL A 149 -27.76 28.89 -9.71
N SER A 150 -28.67 27.98 -9.38
CA SER A 150 -29.83 27.68 -10.22
C SER A 150 -30.93 28.74 -10.07
N ASN A 151 -31.43 29.20 -11.22
CA ASN A 151 -32.66 29.99 -11.35
C ASN A 151 -33.85 29.12 -11.78
N ASP A 152 -33.61 27.86 -12.15
CA ASP A 152 -34.64 26.91 -12.59
C ASP A 152 -35.16 26.03 -11.44
N ALA A 153 -36.49 26.03 -11.27
CA ALA A 153 -37.19 25.20 -10.30
C ALA A 153 -37.11 23.70 -10.62
N ALA A 154 -37.09 23.31 -11.90
CA ALA A 154 -36.97 21.92 -12.31
C ALA A 154 -35.60 21.36 -11.95
N ALA A 155 -34.52 22.12 -12.23
CA ALA A 155 -33.17 21.79 -11.81
C ALA A 155 -33.03 21.62 -10.29
N LYS A 156 -33.61 22.52 -9.49
CA LYS A 156 -33.61 22.42 -8.02
C LYS A 156 -34.32 21.15 -7.53
N LYS A 157 -35.49 20.85 -8.10
CA LYS A 157 -36.25 19.63 -7.80
C LYS A 157 -35.48 18.36 -8.19
N GLN A 158 -34.74 18.38 -9.29
CA GLN A 158 -33.87 17.27 -9.67
C GLN A 158 -32.72 17.09 -8.68
N ALA A 159 -32.06 18.16 -8.26
CA ALA A 159 -31.01 18.12 -7.25
C ALA A 159 -31.52 17.57 -5.90
N ASP A 160 -32.72 17.98 -5.48
CA ASP A 160 -33.35 17.48 -4.26
C ASP A 160 -33.60 15.97 -4.32
N ARG A 161 -34.10 15.48 -5.46
CA ARG A 161 -34.31 14.03 -5.70
C ARG A 161 -33.00 13.26 -5.64
N LEU A 162 -31.96 13.73 -6.34
CA LEU A 162 -30.66 13.07 -6.36
C LEU A 162 -30.02 13.03 -4.97
N ARG A 163 -30.07 14.14 -4.23
CA ARG A 163 -29.57 14.22 -2.85
C ARG A 163 -30.33 13.29 -1.91
N ALA A 164 -31.66 13.20 -2.03
CA ALA A 164 -32.46 12.27 -1.23
C ALA A 164 -32.10 10.79 -1.53
N GLN A 165 -31.97 10.43 -2.80
CA GLN A 165 -31.55 9.07 -3.20
C GLN A 165 -30.14 8.75 -2.69
N ALA A 166 -29.21 9.72 -2.77
CA ALA A 166 -27.84 9.51 -2.31
C ALA A 166 -27.78 9.27 -0.80
N LYS A 167 -28.61 9.96 -0.01
CA LYS A 167 -28.74 9.69 1.43
C LYS A 167 -29.28 8.30 1.74
N LEU A 168 -30.27 7.84 0.96
CA LEU A 168 -30.81 6.49 1.12
C LEU A 168 -29.75 5.43 0.80
N ALA A 169 -28.98 5.63 -0.28
CA ALA A 169 -27.87 4.75 -0.64
C ALA A 169 -26.79 4.70 0.46
N LEU A 170 -26.41 5.87 1.01
CA LEU A 170 -25.48 5.95 2.14
C LEU A 170 -25.98 5.23 3.40
N GLY A 171 -27.28 5.36 3.72
CA GLY A 171 -27.90 4.67 4.86
C GLY A 171 -28.00 3.16 4.67
N ALA A 172 -28.11 2.70 3.42
CA ALA A 172 -28.09 1.28 3.05
C ALA A 172 -26.67 0.71 2.88
N GLU A 173 -25.63 1.49 3.21
CA GLU A 173 -24.21 1.18 2.97
C GLU A 173 -23.85 0.92 1.48
N ASP A 174 -24.74 1.27 0.55
CA ASP A 174 -24.50 1.24 -0.90
C ASP A 174 -23.65 2.43 -1.34
N ARG A 175 -22.35 2.30 -1.09
CA ARG A 175 -21.34 3.30 -1.45
C ARG A 175 -21.28 3.54 -2.96
N ARG A 176 -21.43 2.51 -3.77
CA ARG A 176 -21.33 2.62 -5.23
C ARG A 176 -22.50 3.43 -5.79
N GLY A 177 -23.72 3.14 -5.34
CA GLY A 177 -24.90 3.91 -5.71
C GLY A 177 -24.80 5.38 -5.25
N ALA A 178 -24.29 5.63 -4.03
CA ALA A 178 -24.09 6.99 -3.54
C ALA A 178 -23.07 7.80 -4.38
N GLU A 179 -21.98 7.17 -4.81
CA GLU A 179 -20.98 7.81 -5.69
C GLU A 179 -21.54 8.10 -7.08
N GLU A 180 -22.34 7.20 -7.65
CA GLU A 180 -23.01 7.42 -8.93
C GLU A 180 -23.97 8.63 -8.87
N LEU A 181 -24.77 8.71 -7.80
CA LEU A 181 -25.69 9.82 -7.57
C LEU A 181 -24.95 11.14 -7.32
N ARG A 182 -23.77 11.11 -6.67
CA ARG A 182 -22.88 12.28 -6.60
C ARG A 182 -22.44 12.71 -8.01
N GLY A 183 -22.03 11.77 -8.86
CA GLY A 183 -21.63 12.07 -10.25
C GLY A 183 -22.76 12.72 -11.06
N GLN A 184 -24.00 12.29 -10.84
CA GLN A 184 -25.19 12.89 -11.45
C GLN A 184 -25.42 14.33 -10.95
N LEU A 185 -25.27 14.58 -9.64
CA LEU A 185 -25.31 15.95 -9.08
C LEU A 185 -24.21 16.84 -9.65
N GLU A 186 -23.00 16.33 -9.79
CA GLU A 186 -21.88 17.09 -10.36
C GLU A 186 -22.08 17.38 -11.84
N THR A 187 -22.74 16.48 -12.58
CA THR A 187 -23.11 16.72 -13.97
C THR A 187 -24.17 17.80 -14.07
N LEU A 188 -25.23 17.71 -13.26
CA LEU A 188 -26.27 18.74 -13.18
C LEU A 188 -25.68 20.12 -12.83
N LEU A 189 -24.75 20.18 -11.87
CA LEU A 189 -24.07 21.43 -11.52
C LEU A 189 -23.25 21.98 -12.71
N ARG A 190 -22.46 21.13 -13.39
CA ARG A 190 -21.69 21.55 -14.57
C ARG A 190 -22.59 22.07 -15.67
N ASP A 191 -23.71 21.41 -15.93
CA ASP A 191 -24.68 21.84 -16.94
C ASP A 191 -25.24 23.21 -16.57
N LEU A 192 -25.62 23.45 -15.30
CA LEU A 192 -26.07 24.76 -14.83
C LEU A 192 -25.00 25.85 -14.92
N GLU A 193 -23.73 25.55 -14.63
CA GLU A 193 -22.64 26.52 -14.68
C GLU A 193 -22.18 26.84 -16.11
N THR A 194 -22.48 25.96 -17.05
CA THR A 194 -22.11 26.11 -18.45
C THR A 194 -23.00 27.17 -19.11
N SER A 195 -22.38 28.26 -19.54
CA SER A 195 -23.00 29.31 -20.34
C SER A 195 -22.40 29.37 -21.74
N TYR A 196 -23.26 29.59 -22.73
CA TYR A 196 -22.86 29.73 -24.13
C TYR A 196 -23.94 30.44 -24.94
N GLU A 197 -23.52 31.00 -26.06
CA GLU A 197 -24.38 31.48 -27.13
C GLU A 197 -24.52 30.38 -28.19
N ILE A 198 -25.70 30.27 -28.77
CA ILE A 198 -25.96 29.39 -29.91
C ILE A 198 -25.84 30.26 -31.15
N ARG A 199 -24.80 29.99 -31.95
CA ARG A 199 -24.46 30.81 -33.11
C ARG A 199 -24.54 30.01 -34.40
N ILE A 200 -25.09 30.62 -35.45
CA ILE A 200 -25.16 30.07 -36.80
C ILE A 200 -23.73 29.97 -37.33
N VAL A 201 -23.40 28.80 -37.86
CA VAL A 201 -22.13 28.54 -38.50
C VAL A 201 -22.06 29.32 -39.81
N SER A 202 -21.21 30.34 -39.90
CA SER A 202 -21.11 31.22 -41.09
C SER A 202 -19.73 31.22 -41.77
N ARG A 203 -18.92 30.18 -41.58
CA ARG A 203 -17.57 30.09 -42.18
C ARG A 203 -17.61 29.80 -43.69
N PRO A 204 -16.62 30.26 -44.47
CA PRO A 204 -16.48 29.89 -45.88
C PRO A 204 -16.42 28.36 -46.04
N ASN A 205 -17.11 27.83 -47.05
CA ASN A 205 -17.22 26.40 -47.35
C ASN A 205 -17.95 25.54 -46.31
N GLU A 206 -18.63 26.15 -45.33
CA GLU A 206 -19.55 25.44 -44.44
C GLU A 206 -21.00 25.80 -44.77
N ILE A 207 -21.88 24.81 -44.72
CA ILE A 207 -23.33 25.01 -44.86
C ILE A 207 -23.89 25.57 -43.55
N SER A 208 -24.76 26.58 -43.66
CA SER A 208 -25.39 27.25 -42.51
C SER A 208 -26.82 26.81 -42.28
N GLY A 209 -27.38 26.02 -43.19
CA GLY A 209 -28.72 25.50 -43.07
C GLY A 209 -28.99 24.37 -44.07
N VAL A 210 -29.91 23.49 -43.69
CA VAL A 210 -30.39 22.37 -44.48
C VAL A 210 -31.90 22.23 -44.29
N TRP A 211 -32.56 21.59 -45.25
CA TRP A 211 -33.95 21.18 -45.08
C TRP A 211 -34.09 19.67 -45.28
N ARG A 212 -35.03 19.08 -44.55
CA ARG A 212 -35.39 17.67 -44.63
C ARG A 212 -36.86 17.53 -45.00
N VAL A 213 -37.20 16.44 -45.68
CA VAL A 213 -38.59 16.06 -45.96
C VAL A 213 -38.94 14.92 -45.00
N PRO A 214 -39.89 15.11 -44.08
CA PRO A 214 -40.26 14.07 -43.12
C PRO A 214 -40.88 12.85 -43.82
N ASP A 215 -40.51 11.63 -43.39
CA ASP A 215 -41.08 10.39 -43.93
C ASP A 215 -42.60 10.31 -43.75
N LEU A 216 -43.10 10.82 -42.62
CA LEU A 216 -44.52 10.82 -42.27
C LEU A 216 -45.33 11.84 -43.08
N ASN A 217 -44.69 12.87 -43.62
CA ASN A 217 -45.35 13.90 -44.42
C ASN A 217 -44.44 14.35 -45.57
N PRO A 218 -44.47 13.64 -46.71
CA PRO A 218 -43.62 13.96 -47.87
C PRO A 218 -43.88 15.35 -48.49
N ASN A 219 -44.98 16.00 -48.13
CA ASN A 219 -45.32 17.34 -48.61
C ASN A 219 -44.83 18.46 -47.66
N ALA A 220 -44.27 18.11 -46.50
CA ALA A 220 -43.71 19.06 -45.56
C ALA A 220 -42.19 19.22 -45.75
N ARG A 221 -41.67 20.37 -45.34
CA ARG A 221 -40.24 20.62 -45.20
C ARG A 221 -39.95 21.08 -43.79
N ASN A 222 -38.98 20.42 -43.15
CA ASN A 222 -38.41 20.88 -41.90
C ASN A 222 -37.14 21.64 -42.23
N TYR A 223 -37.03 22.87 -41.73
CA TYR A 223 -35.90 23.76 -41.95
C TYR A 223 -34.99 23.77 -40.73
N TYR A 224 -33.68 23.67 -40.95
CA TYR A 224 -32.67 23.61 -39.91
C TYR A 224 -31.55 24.60 -40.17
N LEU A 225 -31.17 25.37 -39.15
CA LEU A 225 -29.95 26.17 -39.16
C LEU A 225 -28.82 25.39 -38.50
N ILE A 226 -27.66 25.34 -39.15
CA ILE A 226 -26.47 24.70 -38.57
C ILE A 226 -25.85 25.67 -37.58
N VAL A 227 -25.87 25.28 -36.31
CA VAL A 227 -25.45 26.12 -35.19
C VAL A 227 -24.35 25.44 -34.36
N GLU A 228 -23.63 26.24 -33.58
CA GLU A 228 -22.61 25.79 -32.64
C GLU A 228 -22.73 26.52 -31.29
N ALA A 229 -22.29 25.86 -30.22
CA ALA A 229 -22.29 26.43 -28.87
C ALA A 229 -20.96 27.15 -28.61
N VAL A 230 -21.00 28.47 -28.45
CA VAL A 230 -19.83 29.32 -28.25
C VAL A 230 -19.84 29.89 -26.84
N THR A 231 -18.82 29.57 -26.05
CA THR A 231 -18.65 30.11 -24.69
C THR A 231 -18.33 31.61 -24.70
N PRO A 232 -18.49 32.33 -23.58
CA PRO A 232 -18.09 33.74 -23.47
C PRO A 232 -16.59 34.00 -23.77
N ALA A 233 -15.74 32.97 -23.68
CA ALA A 233 -14.34 33.04 -24.06
C ALA A 233 -14.10 32.89 -25.58
N GLY A 234 -15.15 32.76 -26.39
CA GLY A 234 -15.08 32.53 -27.83
C GLY A 234 -14.73 31.08 -28.23
N LYS A 235 -14.75 30.14 -27.28
CA LYS A 235 -14.43 28.72 -27.55
C LYS A 235 -15.70 27.95 -27.88
N VAL A 236 -15.68 27.21 -29.00
CA VAL A 236 -16.71 26.23 -29.36
C VAL A 236 -16.63 25.01 -28.45
N ILE A 237 -17.75 24.59 -27.89
CA ILE A 237 -17.86 23.41 -27.03
C ILE A 237 -18.84 22.39 -27.60
N ALA A 238 -18.61 21.11 -27.28
CA ALA A 238 -19.60 20.07 -27.56
C ALA A 238 -20.63 20.05 -26.43
N ILE A 239 -21.91 19.98 -26.82
CA ILE A 239 -23.03 19.83 -25.89
C ILE A 239 -23.82 18.58 -26.23
N ARG A 240 -24.64 18.14 -25.28
CA ARG A 240 -25.60 17.06 -25.48
C ARG A 240 -26.78 17.60 -26.29
N VAL A 241 -27.05 16.99 -27.44
CA VAL A 241 -28.14 17.35 -28.36
C VAL A 241 -29.02 16.13 -28.58
N ASP A 242 -30.32 16.27 -28.33
CA ASP A 242 -31.30 15.25 -28.62
C ASP A 242 -31.71 15.34 -30.09
N ASN A 243 -31.51 14.25 -30.83
CA ASN A 243 -31.84 14.18 -32.26
C ASN A 243 -33.32 13.79 -32.41
N GLU A 244 -34.09 14.59 -33.13
CA GLU A 244 -35.53 14.37 -33.32
C GLU A 244 -35.86 13.23 -34.30
N GLU A 245 -34.92 12.85 -35.18
CA GLU A 245 -35.13 11.82 -36.19
C GLU A 245 -34.98 10.40 -35.62
N ASP A 246 -34.03 10.19 -34.69
CA ASP A 246 -33.77 8.86 -34.08
C ASP A 246 -34.08 8.79 -32.58
N GLY A 247 -34.37 9.92 -31.93
CA GLY A 247 -34.68 10.03 -30.50
C GLY A 247 -33.48 9.81 -29.57
N ARG A 248 -32.25 9.85 -30.08
CA ARG A 248 -31.03 9.61 -29.29
C ARG A 248 -30.28 10.91 -28.99
N THR A 249 -29.59 10.95 -27.85
CA THR A 249 -28.72 12.07 -27.48
C THR A 249 -27.30 11.86 -27.99
N TYR A 250 -26.73 12.85 -28.65
CA TYR A 250 -25.35 12.85 -29.09
C TYR A 250 -24.57 14.04 -28.53
N GLU A 251 -23.28 13.86 -28.27
CA GLU A 251 -22.39 15.00 -28.06
C GLU A 251 -21.93 15.55 -29.41
N ARG A 252 -22.23 16.82 -29.66
CA ARG A 252 -21.90 17.51 -30.90
C ARG A 252 -21.51 18.95 -30.61
N SER A 253 -20.49 19.42 -31.33
CA SER A 253 -20.11 20.84 -31.37
C SER A 253 -20.94 21.63 -32.37
N LYS A 254 -21.57 20.95 -33.33
CA LYS A 254 -22.45 21.52 -34.34
C LYS A 254 -23.70 20.66 -34.49
N TRP A 255 -24.85 21.28 -34.60
CA TRP A 255 -26.12 20.59 -34.81
C TRP A 255 -27.04 21.45 -35.68
N GLY A 256 -28.04 20.85 -36.30
CA GLY A 256 -29.10 21.57 -37.00
C GLY A 256 -30.21 21.92 -36.01
N LEU A 257 -30.45 23.20 -35.75
CA LEU A 257 -31.57 23.71 -34.95
C LEU A 257 -32.78 23.94 -35.85
N ARG A 258 -33.91 23.32 -35.51
CA ARG A 258 -35.16 23.48 -36.27
C ARG A 258 -35.68 24.90 -36.15
N VAL A 259 -36.08 25.50 -37.26
CA VAL A 259 -36.70 26.83 -37.32
C VAL A 259 -37.89 26.81 -38.26
N ASP A 260 -38.67 27.90 -38.28
CA ASP A 260 -39.66 28.11 -39.32
C ASP A 260 -39.01 28.50 -40.66
N GLU A 261 -39.81 28.41 -41.72
CA GLU A 261 -39.38 28.73 -43.10
C GLU A 261 -38.96 30.19 -43.24
N GLU A 262 -39.67 31.11 -42.57
CA GLU A 262 -39.39 32.54 -42.63
C GLU A 262 -38.00 32.87 -42.09
N THR A 263 -37.66 32.34 -40.91
CA THR A 263 -36.33 32.50 -40.30
C THR A 263 -35.25 31.88 -41.17
N PHE A 264 -35.49 30.68 -41.70
CA PHE A 264 -34.52 30.00 -42.57
C PHE A 264 -34.22 30.80 -43.84
N GLU A 265 -35.25 31.26 -44.55
CA GLU A 265 -35.09 32.03 -45.79
C GLU A 265 -34.48 33.41 -45.53
N ALA A 266 -34.80 34.06 -44.40
CA ALA A 266 -34.18 35.31 -44.00
C ALA A 266 -32.66 35.16 -43.83
N MET A 267 -32.20 34.14 -43.09
CA MET A 267 -30.77 33.88 -42.90
C MET A 267 -30.08 33.44 -44.20
N ALA A 268 -30.80 32.70 -45.06
CA ALA A 268 -30.29 32.31 -46.37
C ALA A 268 -30.16 33.49 -47.33
N ALA A 269 -31.05 34.49 -47.24
CA ALA A 269 -30.95 35.73 -48.00
C ALA A 269 -29.76 36.57 -47.52
N ASP A 270 -29.59 36.72 -46.21
CA ASP A 270 -28.47 37.42 -45.56
C ASP A 270 -27.11 36.88 -46.06
N LYS A 271 -26.91 35.56 -45.91
CA LYS A 271 -25.68 34.90 -46.35
C LYS A 271 -25.44 34.99 -47.87
N ARG A 272 -26.48 35.13 -48.69
CA ARG A 272 -26.32 35.27 -50.15
C ARG A 272 -25.83 36.65 -50.56
N ASP A 273 -26.00 37.67 -49.71
CA ASP A 273 -25.61 39.05 -50.02
C ASP A 273 -24.09 39.22 -49.97
N ASP A 274 -23.47 38.89 -48.83
CA ASP A 274 -22.03 39.09 -48.60
C ASP A 274 -21.26 37.82 -48.16
N GLY A 275 -21.93 36.68 -48.05
CA GLY A 275 -21.33 35.41 -47.62
C GLY A 275 -21.31 35.20 -46.10
N ILE A 276 -21.82 36.14 -45.31
CA ILE A 276 -21.80 36.14 -43.84
C ILE A 276 -23.24 36.25 -43.32
N VAL A 277 -23.49 35.71 -42.12
CA VAL A 277 -24.74 35.94 -41.37
C VAL A 277 -24.46 36.99 -40.30
N GLN A 278 -25.11 38.15 -40.38
CA GLN A 278 -24.84 39.31 -39.52
C GLN A 278 -25.40 39.07 -38.11
N ASN A 279 -26.63 38.54 -38.03
CA ASN A 279 -27.30 38.21 -36.77
C ASN A 279 -27.19 36.71 -36.49
N ASP A 280 -25.96 36.23 -36.30
CA ASP A 280 -25.71 34.80 -36.17
C ASP A 280 -26.14 34.20 -34.83
N THR A 281 -26.53 35.00 -33.82
CA THR A 281 -26.92 34.49 -32.50
C THR A 281 -28.42 34.19 -32.44
N VAL A 282 -28.76 32.91 -32.30
CA VAL A 282 -30.15 32.40 -32.31
C VAL A 282 -30.65 31.94 -30.94
N GLY A 283 -29.78 31.92 -29.94
CA GLY A 283 -30.15 31.61 -28.58
C GLY A 283 -29.00 31.78 -27.60
N ILE A 284 -29.32 31.84 -26.31
CA ILE A 284 -28.35 32.00 -25.24
C ILE A 284 -28.73 31.06 -24.10
N LYS A 285 -27.76 30.29 -23.62
CA LYS A 285 -27.89 29.57 -22.35
C LYS A 285 -27.14 30.33 -21.27
N GLN A 286 -27.88 30.89 -20.33
CA GLN A 286 -27.29 31.56 -19.17
C GLN A 286 -26.88 30.57 -18.09
N ALA A 287 -25.88 30.95 -17.30
CA ALA A 287 -25.55 30.20 -16.09
C ALA A 287 -26.75 30.21 -15.13
N GLY A 288 -27.03 29.06 -14.52
CA GLY A 288 -28.18 28.85 -13.65
C GLY A 288 -29.46 28.39 -14.36
N GLN A 289 -29.45 28.23 -15.68
CA GLN A 289 -30.54 27.66 -16.48
C GLN A 289 -30.07 26.35 -17.13
N LEU A 290 -30.98 25.38 -17.27
CA LEU A 290 -30.71 24.12 -17.99
C LEU A 290 -30.97 24.25 -19.49
N ASP A 291 -32.03 24.94 -19.85
CA ASP A 291 -32.43 25.11 -21.24
C ASP A 291 -31.97 26.48 -21.77
N PRO A 292 -31.56 26.57 -23.04
CA PRO A 292 -31.29 27.84 -23.69
C PRO A 292 -32.58 28.62 -23.95
N GLU A 293 -32.48 29.94 -23.90
CA GLU A 293 -33.52 30.86 -24.36
C GLU A 293 -33.24 31.22 -25.83
N TYR A 294 -34.20 30.99 -26.72
CA TYR A 294 -34.03 31.23 -28.15
C TYR A 294 -34.54 32.62 -28.55
N SER A 295 -33.78 33.30 -29.40
CA SER A 295 -34.16 34.59 -30.00
C SER A 295 -34.95 34.44 -31.30
N VAL A 296 -35.05 33.21 -31.82
CA VAL A 296 -35.79 32.87 -33.04
C VAL A 296 -36.97 31.94 -32.74
N PRO A 297 -38.00 31.91 -33.58
CA PRO A 297 -39.09 30.93 -33.46
C PRO A 297 -38.57 29.50 -33.65
N THR A 298 -38.46 28.75 -32.55
CA THR A 298 -38.04 27.35 -32.57
C THR A 298 -38.68 26.59 -31.42
N THR A 299 -38.85 25.28 -31.62
CA THR A 299 -39.21 24.34 -30.56
C THR A 299 -37.98 23.78 -29.82
N GLY A 300 -36.78 24.11 -30.26
CA GLY A 300 -35.52 23.51 -29.78
C GLY A 300 -35.23 22.12 -30.36
N ALA A 301 -36.09 21.60 -31.24
CA ALA A 301 -35.85 20.33 -31.93
C ALA A 301 -34.58 20.42 -32.81
N ALA A 302 -33.83 19.32 -32.89
CA ALA A 302 -32.54 19.32 -33.53
C ALA A 302 -32.21 18.03 -34.30
N ILE A 303 -31.30 18.15 -35.25
CA ILE A 303 -30.66 17.03 -35.96
C ILE A 303 -29.15 17.08 -35.75
N THR A 304 -28.50 15.91 -35.74
CA THR A 304 -27.05 15.82 -35.47
C THR A 304 -26.21 15.51 -36.70
N ASP A 305 -26.86 15.19 -37.82
CA ASP A 305 -26.24 14.76 -39.07
C ASP A 305 -27.04 15.32 -40.26
N TRP A 306 -26.33 15.83 -41.27
CA TRP A 306 -26.95 16.49 -42.44
C TRP A 306 -26.34 16.06 -43.77
#